data_AF-A0A838QPN2-F1
#
_entry.id   AF-A0A838QPN2-F1
#
_cell.length_a   1.000
_cell.length_b   1.000
_cell.length_c   1.000
_cell.angle_alpha   90.00
_cell.angle_beta   90.00
_cell.angle_gamma   90.00
#
_symmetry.space_group_name_H-M   'P 1'
#
loop_
_entity.id
_entity.type
_entity.pdbx_description
1 polymer ?
#
loop_
_entity_poly.entity_id
_entity_poly.type
_entity_poly.pdbx_seq_one_letter_code
_entity_poly.pdbx_strand_id
1 'polypeptide(L)' 'MAVSVDPTSGEAGKPALLFRGPYRARKAYAGFSDYDVTADGNRFLFVKPVVAVGTSPFEVTVNWFEELRAKLGR' A
#
# COMPACT_ATOMS: atom_id res chain seq x y z
N MET A 1 -3.20 -16.60 -0.62
CA MET A 1 -3.45 -17.97 -1.12
C MET A 1 -4.95 -18.20 -1.12
N ALA A 2 -5.46 -19.10 -1.95
CA ALA A 2 -6.85 -19.53 -1.91
C ALA A 2 -6.93 -21.05 -2.05
N VAL A 3 -8.08 -21.61 -1.71
CA VAL A 3 -8.33 -23.04 -1.80
C VAL A 3 -9.72 -23.26 -2.41
N SER A 4 -9.85 -24.27 -3.25
CA SER A 4 -11.18 -24.73 -3.69
C SER A 4 -11.85 -25.46 -2.53
N VAL A 5 -13.15 -25.26 -2.36
CA VAL A 5 -13.95 -25.99 -1.38
C VAL A 5 -15.00 -26.81 -2.13
N ASP A 6 -15.11 -28.09 -1.81
CA ASP A 6 -16.26 -28.88 -2.26
C ASP A 6 -17.50 -28.41 -1.48
N PRO A 7 -18.53 -27.85 -2.15
CA PRO A 7 -19.72 -27.34 -1.46
C PRO A 7 -20.57 -28.43 -0.80
N THR A 8 -20.38 -29.70 -1.17
CA THR A 8 -21.14 -30.83 -0.62
C THR A 8 -20.50 -31.37 0.65
N SER A 9 -19.20 -31.62 0.63
CA SER A 9 -18.46 -32.22 1.76
C SER A 9 -17.80 -31.18 2.67
N GLY A 10 -17.61 -29.95 2.19
CA GLY A 10 -16.84 -28.91 2.87
C GLY A 10 -15.32 -29.13 2.83
N GLU A 11 -14.85 -30.16 2.12
CA GLU A 11 -13.43 -30.46 2.05
C GLU A 11 -12.67 -29.37 1.28
N ALA A 12 -11.55 -28.94 1.85
CA ALA A 12 -10.65 -27.99 1.24
C ALA A 12 -9.63 -28.71 0.35
N GLY A 13 -9.50 -28.26 -0.89
CA GLY A 13 -8.52 -28.77 -1.85
C GLY A 13 -7.08 -28.32 -1.55
N LYS A 14 -6.23 -28.42 -2.57
CA LYS A 14 -4.83 -27.95 -2.47
C LYS A 14 -4.78 -26.42 -2.50
N PRO A 15 -4.11 -25.75 -1.53
CA PRO A 15 -3.94 -24.32 -1.58
C PRO A 15 -3.13 -23.84 -2.80
N ALA A 16 -3.60 -22.80 -3.47
CA ALA A 16 -2.97 -22.16 -4.61
C ALA A 16 -2.52 -20.74 -4.27
N LEU A 17 -1.35 -20.35 -4.78
CA LEU A 17 -0.86 -18.98 -4.68
C LEU A 17 -1.55 -18.12 -5.77
N LEU A 18 -2.32 -17.12 -5.35
CA LEU A 18 -2.99 -16.21 -6.29
C LEU A 18 -2.12 -15.00 -6.66
N PHE A 19 -1.47 -14.39 -5.67
CA PHE A 19 -0.71 -13.15 -5.85
C PHE A 19 0.60 -13.20 -5.08
N ARG A 20 1.63 -12.58 -5.66
CA ARG A 20 2.93 -12.33 -5.03
C ARG A 20 3.43 -10.96 -5.49
N GLY A 21 4.05 -10.20 -4.59
CA GLY A 21 4.58 -8.88 -4.91
C GLY A 21 4.90 -8.07 -3.65
N PRO A 22 5.50 -6.88 -3.80
CA PRO A 22 5.86 -6.01 -2.70
C PRO A 22 4.63 -5.25 -2.18
N TYR A 23 3.55 -5.96 -1.85
CA TYR A 23 2.35 -5.35 -1.28
C TYR A 23 2.61 -4.91 0.16
N ARG A 24 1.92 -3.86 0.59
CA ARG A 24 2.04 -3.38 1.97
C ARG A 24 1.47 -4.47 2.90
N ALA A 25 2.30 -4.95 3.83
CA ALA A 25 1.84 -5.70 4.99
C ALA A 25 1.86 -4.73 6.19
N ARG A 26 0.69 -4.30 6.65
CA ARG A 26 0.54 -3.48 7.85
C ARG A 26 0.99 -4.31 9.04
N LYS A 27 1.76 -3.68 9.95
CA LYS A 27 2.01 -4.27 11.27
C LYS A 27 0.65 -4.47 11.93
N ALA A 28 0.34 -5.71 12.25
CA ALA A 28 -0.95 -6.17 12.77
C ALA A 28 -1.41 -5.35 13.99
N TYR A 29 -2.14 -4.26 13.73
CA TYR A 29 -3.06 -3.69 14.70
C TYR A 29 -4.43 -4.24 14.33
N ALA A 30 -5.02 -4.93 15.30
CA ALA A 30 -6.12 -5.87 15.14
C ALA A 30 -7.28 -5.32 14.29
N GLY A 31 -7.59 -6.03 13.19
CA GLY A 31 -8.94 -6.01 12.59
C GLY A 31 -9.05 -5.59 11.13
N PHE A 32 -8.01 -5.05 10.48
CA PHE A 32 -8.13 -4.55 9.10
C PHE A 32 -7.15 -5.23 8.15
N SER A 33 -7.69 -5.82 7.09
CA SER A 33 -6.93 -6.34 5.94
C SER A 33 -6.39 -5.20 5.08
N ASP A 34 -5.16 -5.29 4.57
CA ASP A 34 -4.61 -4.36 3.56
C ASP A 34 -5.09 -4.66 2.13
N TYR A 35 -6.20 -5.39 2.04
CA TYR A 35 -6.82 -5.82 0.81
C TYR A 35 -8.34 -5.83 0.99
N ASP A 36 -9.03 -5.75 -0.14
CA ASP A 36 -10.47 -5.95 -0.22
C ASP A 36 -10.76 -6.92 -1.37
N VAL A 37 -11.89 -7.64 -1.27
CA VAL A 37 -12.31 -8.64 -2.24
C VAL A 37 -13.79 -8.43 -2.54
N THR A 38 -14.15 -8.44 -3.81
CA THR A 38 -15.57 -8.39 -4.18
C THR A 38 -16.31 -9.62 -3.67
N ALA A 39 -17.62 -9.49 -3.42
CA ALA A 39 -18.43 -10.57 -2.86
C ALA A 39 -18.43 -11.85 -3.72
N ASP A 40 -18.19 -11.72 -5.02
CA ASP A 40 -18.05 -12.84 -5.96
C ASP A 40 -16.65 -13.49 -5.97
N GLY A 41 -15.69 -12.94 -5.20
CA GLY A 41 -14.33 -13.44 -5.10
C GLY A 41 -13.46 -13.21 -6.34
N ASN A 42 -13.97 -12.53 -7.38
CA ASN A 42 -13.27 -12.45 -8.66
C ASN A 42 -12.33 -11.25 -8.78
N ARG A 43 -12.49 -10.23 -7.94
CA ARG A 43 -11.65 -9.02 -7.96
C ARG A 43 -11.05 -8.78 -6.60
N PHE A 44 -9.74 -8.53 -6.62
CA PHE A 44 -8.94 -8.26 -5.44
C PHE A 44 -8.32 -6.87 -5.57
N LEU A 45 -8.41 -6.08 -4.51
CA LEU A 45 -7.76 -4.80 -4.38
C LEU A 45 -6.62 -4.92 -3.35
N PHE A 46 -5.41 -4.52 -3.72
CA PHE A 46 -4.25 -4.52 -2.83
C PHE A 46 -3.58 -3.16 -2.80
N VAL A 47 -3.07 -2.77 -1.63
CA VAL A 47 -2.21 -1.58 -1.52
C VAL A 47 -0.78 -1.94 -1.90
N LYS A 48 -0.30 -1.35 -3.00
CA LYS A 48 1.12 -1.38 -3.37
C LYS A 48 1.77 -0.07 -2.94
N PRO A 49 2.81 -0.10 -2.08
CA PRO A 49 3.56 1.10 -1.77
C PRO A 49 4.22 1.60 -3.05
N VAL A 50 3.95 2.85 -3.39
CA VAL A 50 4.80 3.59 -4.31
C VAL A 50 5.96 4.09 -3.46
N VAL A 51 7.13 3.47 -3.61
CA VAL A 51 8.37 4.15 -3.20
C VAL A 51 8.41 5.40 -4.08
N ALA A 52 8.33 6.58 -3.49
CA ALA A 52 8.31 7.83 -4.23
C ALA A 52 9.68 8.03 -4.91
N VAL A 53 9.86 7.37 -6.05
CA VAL A 53 10.97 7.62 -6.97
C VAL A 53 10.65 8.96 -7.61
N GLY A 54 11.22 10.03 -7.05
CA GLY A 54 11.00 11.39 -7.52
C GLY A 54 10.12 12.27 -6.64
N THR A 55 9.99 12.00 -5.33
CA THR A 55 9.60 13.09 -4.40
C THR A 55 10.60 14.22 -4.60
N SER A 56 10.16 15.35 -5.17
CA SER A 56 10.96 16.58 -5.10
C SER A 56 11.31 16.82 -3.63
N PRO A 57 12.55 17.24 -3.32
CA PRO A 57 12.86 17.68 -1.97
C PRO A 57 11.81 18.70 -1.55
N PHE A 58 11.13 18.45 -0.43
CA PHE A 58 10.26 19.45 0.17
C PHE A 58 11.18 20.46 0.86
N GLU A 59 11.52 21.55 0.16
CA GLU A 59 12.35 22.60 0.72
C GLU A 59 11.52 23.50 1.63
N VAL A 60 11.75 23.37 2.94
CA VAL A 60 11.20 24.29 3.93
C VAL A 60 12.19 25.43 4.13
N THR A 61 11.89 26.59 3.58
CA THR A 61 12.65 27.80 3.88
C THR A 61 12.15 28.40 5.19
N VAL A 62 12.92 28.20 6.25
CA VAL A 62 12.76 28.96 7.49
C VAL A 62 13.42 30.34 7.33
N ASN A 63 12.96 31.34 8.09
CA ASN A 63 13.50 32.71 8.04
C ASN A 63 13.46 33.37 6.64
N TRP A 64 12.36 33.20 5.91
CA TRP A 64 12.24 33.62 4.50
C TRP A 64 12.64 35.08 4.23
N PHE A 65 12.38 36.00 5.18
CA PHE A 65 12.74 37.41 5.05
C PHE A 65 14.26 37.63 5.03
N GLU A 66 15.03 36.87 5.83
CA GLU A 66 16.49 36.98 5.85
C GLU A 66 17.11 36.40 4.58
N GLU A 67 16.59 35.26 4.11
CA GLU A 67 16.96 34.66 2.83
C GLU A 67 16.67 35.60 1.65
N LEU A 68 15.53 36.29 1.69
CA LEU A 68 15.17 37.28 0.67
C LEU A 68 16.14 38.48 0.71
N ARG A 69 16.49 38.99 1.89
CA ARG A 69 17.43 40.12 2.04
C ARG A 69 18.82 39.76 1.52
N ALA A 70 19.34 38.59 1.90
CA ALA A 70 20.64 38.09 1.44
C ALA A 70 20.72 38.01 -0.10
N LYS A 71 19.63 37.59 -0.76
CA LYS A 71 19.56 37.51 -2.23
C LYS A 71 19.39 38.86 -2.92
N LEU A 72 18.73 39.83 -2.27
CA LEU A 72 18.49 41.16 -2.83
C LEU A 72 19.60 42.18 -2.51
N GLY A 73 20.61 41.81 -1.71
CA GLY A 73 21.76 42.65 -1.41
C GLY A 73 21.41 43.98 -0.71
N ARG A 74 20.38 43.98 0.13
CA ARG A 74 19.96 45.12 0.96
C ARG A 74 20.27 44.88 2.42
#